data_AF-A0A1S2QWX4-F1
#
_entry.id   AF-A0A1S2QWX4-F1
#
_cell.length_a   1.000
_cell.length_b   1.000
_cell.length_c   1.000
_cell.angle_alpha   90.00
_cell.angle_beta   90.00
_cell.angle_gamma   90.00
#
_symmetry.space_group_name_H-M   'P 1'
#
loop_
_entity.id
_entity.type
_entity.pdbx_description
1 polymer ?
#
loop_
_entity_poly.entity_id
_entity_poly.type
_entity_poly.pdbx_seq_one_letter_code
_entity_poly.pdbx_strand_id
1 'polypeptide(L)'
;MDRNHQINNNFKKKYEELKELIVKQERMLEELKKVYRDKDLNTLSLYNIIRHLIEHGISKQEILDITGISSDQYDSIVKEKTMLQLPYIYLIEEETKEFDTLMQKIQTSSDIYQLIDPIKEQERIGFIHKVLLRLKTDYDKIKRVENNDSYEELIDQFVEKVNLNQQAKSVYKALVRIFGNELKRKREEVWIKFSDD
;
A
#
# COMPACT_ATOMS: atom_id res chain seq x y z
N MET A 1 28.68 66.05 -9.38
CA MET A 1 28.27 64.73 -9.89
C MET A 1 27.85 63.86 -8.70
N ASP A 2 26.90 64.34 -7.91
CA ASP A 2 25.44 64.14 -8.00
C ASP A 2 24.98 62.78 -7.46
N ARG A 3 24.73 62.74 -6.13
CA ARG A 3 24.09 61.62 -5.42
C ARG A 3 22.80 61.16 -6.10
N ASN A 4 22.11 62.07 -6.78
CA ASN A 4 20.91 61.77 -7.56
C ASN A 4 21.19 60.81 -8.73
N HIS A 5 22.35 60.88 -9.38
CA HIS A 5 22.73 59.93 -10.44
C HIS A 5 23.05 58.53 -9.90
N GLN A 6 23.70 58.45 -8.73
CA GLN A 6 23.95 57.15 -8.06
C GLN A 6 22.67 56.49 -7.57
N ILE A 7 21.74 57.26 -7.00
CA ILE A 7 20.41 56.76 -6.58
C ILE A 7 19.63 56.25 -7.78
N ASN A 8 19.62 57.00 -8.90
CA ASN A 8 18.89 56.61 -10.11
C ASN A 8 19.46 55.33 -10.75
N ASN A 9 20.78 55.18 -10.77
CA ASN A 9 21.44 53.97 -11.27
C ASN A 9 21.17 52.74 -10.37
N ASN A 10 21.17 52.91 -9.05
CA ASN A 10 20.81 51.84 -8.11
C ASN A 10 19.34 51.44 -8.23
N PHE A 11 18.44 52.40 -8.43
CA PHE A 11 17.01 52.13 -8.63
C PHE A 11 16.76 51.38 -9.93
N LYS A 12 17.43 51.79 -11.02
CA LYS A 12 17.37 51.10 -12.31
C LYS A 12 17.89 49.67 -12.23
N LYS A 13 19.00 49.45 -11.53
CA LYS A 13 19.56 48.10 -11.32
C LYS A 13 18.60 47.22 -10.52
N LYS A 14 18.06 47.72 -9.41
CA LYS A 14 17.06 46.99 -8.62
C LYS A 14 15.77 46.70 -9.39
N TYR A 15 15.36 47.61 -10.27
CA TYR A 15 14.19 47.41 -11.12
C TYR A 15 14.41 46.27 -12.13
N GLU A 16 15.57 46.20 -12.77
CA GLU A 16 15.91 45.09 -13.67
C GLU A 16 16.06 43.77 -12.91
N GLU A 17 16.67 43.77 -11.72
CA GLU A 17 16.73 42.59 -10.84
C GLU A 17 15.31 42.09 -10.48
N LEU A 18 14.38 43.01 -10.18
CA LEU A 18 12.98 42.66 -9.88
C LEU A 18 12.27 42.08 -11.10
N LYS A 19 12.54 42.64 -12.29
CA LYS A 19 11.97 42.18 -13.57
C LYS A 19 12.46 40.77 -13.92
N GLU A 20 13.75 40.50 -13.73
CA GLU A 20 14.32 39.16 -13.91
C GLU A 20 13.71 38.15 -12.94
N LEU A 21 13.47 38.56 -11.68
CA LEU A 21 12.78 37.72 -10.69
C LEU A 21 11.34 37.40 -11.09
N ILE A 22 10.58 38.37 -11.60
CA ILE A 22 9.21 38.16 -12.09
C ILE A 22 9.21 37.13 -13.23
N VAL A 23 10.10 37.28 -14.21
CA VAL A 23 10.22 36.33 -15.33
C VAL A 23 10.57 34.92 -14.84
N LYS A 24 11.43 34.80 -13.82
CA LYS A 24 11.78 33.52 -13.21
C LYS A 24 10.57 32.90 -12.49
N GLN A 25 9.79 33.70 -11.77
CA GLN A 25 8.56 33.25 -11.10
C GLN A 25 7.52 32.77 -12.12
N GLU A 26 7.31 33.48 -13.22
CA GLU A 26 6.41 33.05 -14.31
C GLU A 26 6.83 31.71 -14.90
N ARG A 27 8.13 31.52 -15.16
CA ARG A 27 8.66 30.24 -15.66
C ARG A 27 8.44 29.11 -14.65
N MET A 28 8.74 29.33 -13.37
CA MET A 28 8.50 28.35 -12.31
C MET A 28 7.00 28.00 -12.19
N LEU A 29 6.11 28.97 -12.37
CA LEU A 29 4.68 28.78 -12.31
C LEU A 29 4.16 27.95 -13.51
N GLU A 30 4.77 28.14 -14.68
CA GLU A 30 4.44 27.35 -15.88
C GLU A 30 5.01 25.92 -15.80
N GLU A 31 6.21 25.74 -15.22
CA GLU A 31 6.76 24.44 -14.85
C GLU A 31 5.89 23.73 -13.80
N LEU A 32 5.41 24.44 -12.78
CA LEU A 32 4.47 23.93 -11.78
C LEU A 32 3.14 23.53 -12.41
N LYS A 33 2.58 24.33 -13.32
CA LYS A 33 1.37 23.97 -14.08
C LYS A 33 1.60 22.76 -14.98
N LYS A 34 2.81 22.57 -15.52
CA LYS A 34 3.17 21.39 -16.30
C LYS A 34 3.26 20.16 -15.41
N VAL A 35 3.96 20.26 -14.27
CA VAL A 35 4.01 19.20 -13.24
C VAL A 35 2.62 18.91 -12.68
N TYR A 36 1.75 19.91 -12.53
CA TYR A 36 0.37 19.75 -12.07
C TYR A 36 -0.50 19.10 -13.15
N ARG A 37 -0.37 19.48 -14.42
CA ARG A 37 -1.05 18.79 -15.55
C ARG A 37 -0.56 17.36 -15.72
N ASP A 38 0.73 17.11 -15.54
CA ASP A 38 1.34 15.78 -15.53
C ASP A 38 0.91 14.97 -14.28
N LYS A 39 0.56 15.65 -13.17
CA LYS A 39 -0.02 15.04 -11.97
C LYS A 39 -1.55 14.89 -12.01
N ASP A 40 -2.29 15.70 -12.76
CA ASP A 40 -3.74 15.54 -12.98
C ASP A 40 -4.03 14.39 -13.97
N LEU A 41 -3.03 13.99 -14.76
CA LEU A 41 -2.99 12.67 -15.40
C LEU A 41 -2.87 11.51 -14.41
N ASN A 42 -2.71 11.77 -13.09
CA ASN A 42 -3.08 10.82 -12.04
C ASN A 42 -4.60 10.80 -11.80
N THR A 43 -5.40 10.65 -12.87
CA THR A 43 -6.41 9.59 -12.83
C THR A 43 -5.71 8.39 -12.19
N LEU A 44 -6.05 8.04 -10.93
CA LEU A 44 -5.56 6.78 -10.37
C LEU A 44 -5.87 5.74 -11.45
N SER A 45 -4.84 5.12 -12.01
CA SER A 45 -5.06 4.08 -13.00
C SER A 45 -6.06 3.11 -12.38
N LEU A 46 -6.99 2.58 -13.19
CA LEU A 46 -7.99 1.63 -12.70
C LEU A 46 -7.33 0.50 -11.89
N TYR A 47 -6.11 0.13 -12.29
CA TYR A 47 -5.16 -0.69 -11.54
C TYR A 47 -4.87 -0.18 -10.10
N ASN A 48 -4.48 1.08 -9.90
CA ASN A 48 -4.22 1.65 -8.58
C ASN A 48 -5.49 1.71 -7.71
N ILE A 49 -6.66 1.95 -8.32
CA ILE A 49 -7.95 1.94 -7.62
C ILE A 49 -8.26 0.53 -7.13
N ILE A 50 -8.23 -0.46 -8.04
CA ILE A 50 -8.46 -1.87 -7.71
C ILE A 50 -7.46 -2.34 -6.67
N ARG A 51 -6.18 -1.96 -6.80
CA ARG A 51 -5.13 -2.26 -5.82
C ARG A 51 -5.49 -1.73 -4.44
N HIS A 52 -5.84 -0.45 -4.31
CA HIS A 52 -6.22 0.13 -3.02
C HIS A 52 -7.48 -0.51 -2.43
N LEU A 53 -8.47 -0.85 -3.25
CA LEU A 53 -9.67 -1.54 -2.76
C LEU A 53 -9.34 -2.95 -2.26
N ILE A 54 -8.49 -3.68 -2.98
CA ILE A 54 -7.96 -4.98 -2.52
C ILE A 54 -7.17 -4.81 -1.22
N GLU A 55 -6.27 -3.82 -1.13
CA GLU A 55 -5.49 -3.49 0.08
C GLU A 55 -6.37 -3.19 1.31
N HIS A 56 -7.59 -2.68 1.10
CA HIS A 56 -8.57 -2.44 2.16
C HIS A 56 -9.51 -3.64 2.41
N GLY A 57 -9.26 -4.77 1.72
CA GLY A 57 -9.96 -6.04 1.89
C GLY A 57 -11.39 -6.03 1.35
N ILE A 58 -11.67 -5.18 0.36
CA ILE A 58 -12.93 -5.15 -0.36
C ILE A 58 -13.00 -6.39 -1.27
N SER A 59 -14.13 -7.10 -1.26
CA SER A 59 -14.29 -8.33 -2.02
C SER A 59 -14.36 -8.06 -3.52
N LYS A 60 -14.06 -9.06 -4.35
CA LYS A 60 -14.19 -8.97 -5.80
C LYS A 60 -15.55 -8.40 -6.22
N GLN A 61 -16.65 -8.93 -5.68
CA GLN A 61 -17.99 -8.47 -6.02
C GLN A 61 -18.19 -6.98 -5.70
N GLU A 62 -17.81 -6.56 -4.49
CA GLU A 62 -17.87 -5.15 -4.10
C GLU A 62 -16.97 -4.25 -4.96
N ILE A 63 -15.80 -4.74 -5.39
CA ILE A 63 -14.92 -4.01 -6.30
C ILE A 63 -15.58 -3.86 -7.67
N LEU A 64 -16.20 -4.92 -8.21
CA LEU A 64 -16.93 -4.84 -9.47
C LEU A 64 -18.08 -3.83 -9.37
N ASP A 65 -18.81 -3.83 -8.25
CA ASP A 65 -19.92 -2.91 -8.00
C ASP A 65 -19.45 -1.45 -7.85
N ILE A 66 -18.31 -1.21 -7.18
CA ILE A 66 -17.72 0.12 -6.97
C ILE A 66 -17.10 0.69 -8.26
N THR A 67 -16.42 -0.17 -9.04
CA THR A 67 -15.62 0.27 -10.20
C THR A 67 -16.36 0.14 -11.53
N GLY A 68 -17.45 -0.64 -11.58
CA GLY A 68 -18.25 -0.87 -12.79
C GLY A 68 -17.54 -1.69 -13.87
N ILE A 69 -16.41 -2.33 -13.55
CA ILE A 69 -15.63 -3.12 -14.51
C ILE A 69 -16.22 -4.52 -14.66
N SER A 70 -15.91 -5.16 -15.79
CA SER A 70 -16.27 -6.58 -15.98
C SER A 70 -15.39 -7.50 -15.13
N SER A 71 -15.92 -8.68 -14.79
CA SER A 71 -15.14 -9.72 -14.09
C SER A 71 -13.87 -10.08 -14.85
N ASP A 72 -13.93 -10.16 -16.18
CA ASP A 72 -12.78 -10.52 -17.02
C ASP A 72 -11.69 -9.44 -17.00
N GLN A 73 -12.09 -8.16 -16.96
CA GLN A 73 -11.15 -7.04 -16.80
C GLN A 73 -10.51 -7.04 -15.40
N TYR A 74 -11.30 -7.29 -14.34
CA TYR A 74 -10.76 -7.47 -12.99
C TYR A 74 -9.75 -8.62 -12.96
N ASP A 75 -10.12 -9.77 -13.52
CA ASP A 75 -9.28 -10.95 -13.53
C ASP A 75 -8.01 -10.68 -14.36
N SER A 76 -8.08 -9.97 -15.49
CA SER A 76 -6.90 -9.56 -16.26
C SER A 76 -5.96 -8.64 -15.45
N ILE A 77 -6.50 -7.68 -14.70
CA ILE A 77 -5.72 -6.74 -13.88
C ILE A 77 -5.08 -7.46 -12.69
N VAL A 78 -5.77 -8.43 -12.11
CA VAL A 78 -5.28 -9.21 -10.95
C VAL A 78 -4.33 -10.33 -11.38
N LYS A 79 -4.53 -10.92 -12.55
CA LYS A 79 -3.75 -12.06 -13.09
C LYS A 79 -2.33 -11.67 -13.52
N GLU A 80 -2.09 -10.40 -13.83
CA GLU A 80 -0.75 -9.90 -14.19
C GLU A 80 0.20 -9.78 -12.98
N LYS A 81 -0.28 -9.81 -11.73
CA LYS A 81 0.60 -9.77 -10.54
C LYS A 81 0.04 -10.58 -9.37
N THR A 82 0.57 -11.79 -9.19
CA THR A 82 0.49 -12.58 -7.94
C THR A 82 0.87 -11.75 -6.70
N MET A 83 1.74 -10.75 -6.86
CA MET A 83 2.11 -9.76 -5.84
C MET A 83 1.04 -8.69 -5.56
N LEU A 84 -0.21 -8.79 -5.98
CA LEU A 84 -1.25 -7.79 -5.65
C LEU A 84 -2.45 -8.36 -4.90
N GLN A 85 -2.52 -9.67 -4.75
CA GLN A 85 -3.48 -10.25 -3.83
C GLN A 85 -2.89 -10.08 -2.44
N LEU A 86 -3.57 -9.35 -1.54
CA LEU A 86 -3.28 -9.52 -0.13
C LEU A 86 -3.43 -11.03 0.16
N PRO A 87 -2.48 -11.63 0.89
CA PRO A 87 -1.43 -11.02 1.68
C PRO A 87 -0.05 -10.97 1.02
N TYR A 88 0.10 -11.42 -0.23
CA TYR A 88 1.42 -11.67 -0.85
C TYR A 88 2.32 -10.44 -0.96
N ILE A 89 1.79 -9.20 -0.97
CA ILE A 89 2.61 -7.98 -0.90
C ILE A 89 3.44 -7.87 0.38
N TYR A 90 3.04 -8.58 1.43
CA TYR A 90 3.66 -8.49 2.75
C TYR A 90 4.45 -9.74 3.13
N LEU A 91 4.31 -10.81 2.36
CA LEU A 91 4.89 -12.12 2.66
C LEU A 91 6.18 -12.31 1.87
N ILE A 92 7.16 -12.95 2.50
CA ILE A 92 8.31 -13.49 1.78
C ILE A 92 7.91 -14.79 1.04
N GLU A 93 8.80 -15.33 0.21
CA GLU A 93 8.51 -16.50 -0.63
C GLU A 93 8.09 -17.73 0.20
N GLU A 94 8.77 -17.98 1.32
CA GLU A 94 8.44 -19.10 2.22
C GLU A 94 7.08 -18.90 2.89
N GLU A 95 6.79 -17.68 3.35
CA GLU A 95 5.51 -17.33 3.97
C GLU A 95 4.37 -17.41 2.97
N THR A 96 4.62 -17.08 1.71
CA THR A 96 3.67 -17.20 0.60
C THR A 96 3.26 -18.66 0.38
N LYS A 97 4.23 -19.57 0.29
CA LYS A 97 3.94 -21.02 0.12
C LYS A 97 3.14 -21.59 1.28
N GLU A 98 3.46 -21.18 2.51
CA GLU A 98 2.74 -21.61 3.71
C GLU A 98 1.31 -21.05 3.72
N PHE A 99 1.14 -19.78 3.35
CA PHE A 99 -0.16 -19.14 3.20
C PHE A 99 -1.03 -19.87 2.16
N ASP A 100 -0.49 -20.16 0.98
CA ASP A 100 -1.17 -20.91 -0.08
C ASP A 100 -1.66 -22.26 0.42
N THR A 101 -0.82 -22.96 1.18
CA THR A 101 -1.16 -24.26 1.76
C THR A 101 -2.34 -24.14 2.74
N LEU A 102 -2.33 -23.12 3.60
CA LEU A 102 -3.42 -22.87 4.55
C LEU A 102 -4.73 -22.51 3.83
N MET A 103 -4.65 -21.71 2.76
CA MET A 103 -5.80 -21.34 1.94
C MET A 103 -6.38 -22.55 1.20
N GLN A 104 -5.53 -23.39 0.61
CA GLN A 104 -5.96 -24.59 -0.08
C GLN A 104 -6.71 -25.54 0.87
N LYS A 105 -6.24 -25.71 2.12
CA LYS A 105 -6.94 -26.50 3.15
C LYS A 105 -8.37 -25.99 3.44
N ILE A 106 -8.59 -24.67 3.39
CA ILE A 106 -9.93 -24.08 3.57
C ILE A 106 -10.78 -24.37 2.32
N GLN A 107 -10.24 -24.09 1.14
CA GLN A 107 -10.96 -24.18 -0.13
C GLN A 107 -11.42 -25.59 -0.48
N THR A 108 -10.62 -26.61 -0.13
CA THR A 108 -10.93 -28.02 -0.37
C THR A 108 -11.78 -28.64 0.72
N SER A 109 -12.05 -27.93 1.82
CA SER A 109 -12.84 -28.48 2.92
C SER A 109 -14.31 -28.66 2.48
N SER A 110 -14.81 -29.89 2.66
CA SER A 110 -16.19 -30.26 2.39
C SER A 110 -17.06 -30.31 3.65
N ASP A 111 -16.46 -30.14 4.83
CA ASP A 111 -17.11 -30.31 6.13
C ASP A 111 -16.95 -29.03 6.96
N ILE A 112 -18.07 -28.49 7.44
CA ILE A 112 -18.08 -27.30 8.27
C ILE A 112 -17.28 -27.48 9.57
N TYR A 113 -17.29 -28.68 10.17
CA TYR A 113 -16.56 -28.94 11.42
C TYR A 113 -15.05 -28.88 11.21
N GLN A 114 -14.58 -29.21 10.01
CA GLN A 114 -13.19 -29.04 9.62
C GLN A 114 -12.78 -27.59 9.41
N LEU A 115 -13.74 -26.67 9.22
CA LEU A 115 -13.48 -25.23 9.06
C LEU A 115 -13.39 -24.51 10.42
N ILE A 116 -14.13 -24.98 11.43
CA ILE A 116 -14.15 -24.44 12.81
C ILE A 116 -13.29 -25.27 13.78
N ASP A 117 -12.39 -26.08 13.24
CA ASP A 117 -11.48 -26.90 14.03
C ASP A 117 -10.46 -26.04 14.80
N PRO A 118 -10.36 -26.18 16.14
CA PRO A 118 -9.46 -25.36 16.97
C PRO A 118 -7.98 -25.52 16.64
N ILE A 119 -7.54 -26.71 16.20
CA ILE A 119 -6.14 -26.96 15.85
C ILE A 119 -5.79 -26.20 14.58
N LYS A 120 -6.64 -26.25 13.57
CA LYS A 120 -6.47 -25.48 12.33
C LYS A 120 -6.57 -23.98 12.55
N GLU A 121 -7.39 -23.54 13.49
CA GLU A 121 -7.41 -22.13 13.90
C GLU A 121 -6.10 -21.70 14.54
N GLN A 122 -5.53 -22.55 15.40
CA GLN A 122 -4.22 -22.34 15.98
C GLN A 122 -3.11 -22.33 14.94
N GLU A 123 -3.17 -23.16 13.88
CA GLU A 123 -2.23 -23.11 12.74
C GLU A 123 -2.27 -21.73 12.06
N ARG A 124 -3.47 -21.19 11.77
CA ARG A 124 -3.64 -19.88 11.13
C ARG A 124 -3.15 -18.74 12.01
N ILE A 125 -3.48 -18.76 13.30
CA ILE A 125 -2.98 -17.77 14.28
C ILE A 125 -1.46 -17.86 14.40
N GLY A 126 -0.91 -19.07 14.43
CA GLY A 126 0.53 -19.33 14.45
C GLY A 126 1.24 -18.73 13.24
N PHE A 127 0.68 -18.90 12.05
CA PHE A 127 1.19 -18.28 10.83
C PHE A 127 1.19 -16.74 10.93
N ILE A 128 0.08 -16.13 11.36
CA ILE A 128 -0.01 -14.66 11.53
C ILE A 128 1.07 -14.18 12.51
N HIS A 129 1.22 -14.85 13.66
CA HIS A 129 2.25 -14.50 14.64
C HIS A 129 3.66 -14.63 14.09
N LYS A 130 3.95 -15.69 13.30
CA LYS A 130 5.24 -15.88 12.65
C LYS A 130 5.60 -14.70 11.73
N VAL A 131 4.67 -14.27 10.88
CA VAL A 131 4.86 -13.11 9.98
C VAL A 131 5.10 -11.84 10.80
N LEU A 132 4.33 -11.61 11.86
CA LEU A 132 4.50 -10.44 12.73
C LEU A 132 5.84 -10.45 13.49
N LEU A 133 6.31 -11.62 13.93
CA LEU A 133 7.61 -11.77 14.57
C LEU A 133 8.76 -11.47 13.62
N ARG A 134 8.66 -11.89 12.34
CA ARG A 134 9.64 -11.49 11.32
C ARG A 134 9.66 -9.97 11.14
N LEU A 135 8.50 -9.34 10.95
CA LEU A 135 8.43 -7.88 10.78
C LEU A 135 8.97 -7.13 12.00
N LYS A 136 8.71 -7.63 13.21
CA LYS A 136 9.32 -7.11 14.43
C LYS A 136 10.84 -7.30 14.43
N THR A 137 11.32 -8.44 14.00
CA THR A 137 12.77 -8.72 13.90
C THR A 137 13.43 -7.77 12.89
N ASP A 138 12.77 -7.50 11.76
CA ASP A 138 13.23 -6.55 10.76
C ASP A 138 13.21 -5.11 11.30
N TYR A 139 12.20 -4.76 12.10
CA TYR A 139 12.17 -3.50 12.86
C TYR A 139 13.33 -3.39 13.87
N ASP A 140 13.60 -4.46 14.61
CA ASP A 140 14.67 -4.52 15.62
C ASP A 140 16.07 -4.50 14.99
N LYS A 141 16.22 -4.95 13.73
CA LYS A 141 17.46 -4.86 12.94
C LYS A 141 17.79 -3.43 12.51
N ILE A 142 16.83 -2.51 12.49
CA ILE A 142 17.11 -1.09 12.23
C ILE A 142 17.90 -0.55 13.43
N LYS A 143 19.24 -0.57 13.29
CA LYS A 143 20.21 -0.21 14.34
C LYS A 143 19.74 1.05 15.10
N ARG A 144 19.89 1.02 16.42
CA ARG A 144 20.05 2.28 17.15
C ARG A 144 21.41 2.83 16.76
N VAL A 145 21.41 3.99 16.11
CA VAL A 145 22.63 4.69 15.78
C VAL A 145 23.18 5.28 17.07
N GLU A 146 23.97 4.47 17.78
CA GLU A 146 24.91 5.00 18.74
C GLU A 146 26.08 5.56 17.90
N ASN A 147 26.01 6.87 17.61
CA ASN A 147 27.04 7.73 16.97
C ASN A 147 27.04 7.90 15.42
N ASN A 148 25.99 8.47 14.80
CA ASN A 148 26.14 9.18 13.51
C ASN A 148 25.76 10.66 13.69
N ASP A 149 26.56 11.54 13.10
CA ASP A 149 26.43 12.99 13.18
C ASP A 149 25.48 13.58 12.11
N SER A 150 24.88 12.76 11.24
CA SER A 150 24.00 13.22 10.15
C SER A 150 22.53 13.16 10.54
N TYR A 151 21.89 14.33 10.60
CA TYR A 151 20.44 14.47 10.81
C TYR A 151 19.60 13.75 9.73
N GLU A 152 20.10 13.64 8.50
CA GLU A 152 19.38 12.97 7.40
C GLU A 152 19.24 11.47 7.65
N GLU A 153 20.30 10.81 8.12
CA GLU A 153 20.28 9.38 8.42
C GLU A 153 19.36 9.04 9.61
N LEU A 154 19.23 9.95 10.58
CA LEU A 154 18.28 9.80 11.69
C LEU A 154 16.83 9.92 11.21
N ILE A 155 16.55 10.82 10.27
CA ILE A 155 15.22 11.00 9.68
C ILE A 155 14.84 9.78 8.83
N ASP A 156 15.75 9.29 8.00
CA ASP A 156 15.50 8.14 7.13
C ASP A 156 15.16 6.88 7.95
N GLN A 157 15.89 6.63 9.04
CA GLN A 157 15.58 5.52 9.94
C GLN A 157 14.27 5.68 10.70
N PHE A 158 13.91 6.91 11.07
CA PHE A 158 12.61 7.19 11.70
C PHE A 158 11.47 6.89 10.72
N VAL A 159 11.60 7.36 9.46
CA VAL A 159 10.63 7.08 8.40
C VAL A 159 10.51 5.58 8.16
N GLU A 160 11.63 4.84 8.12
CA GLU A 160 11.65 3.39 7.92
C GLU A 160 10.97 2.63 9.08
N LYS A 161 11.23 3.04 10.34
CA LYS A 161 10.57 2.49 11.53
C LYS A 161 9.07 2.73 11.54
N VAL A 162 8.63 3.94 11.20
CA VAL A 162 7.21 4.28 11.09
C VAL A 162 6.55 3.44 10.00
N ASN A 163 7.20 3.31 8.85
CA ASN A 163 6.70 2.52 7.72
C ASN A 163 6.55 1.02 8.09
N LEU A 164 7.56 0.40 8.72
CA LEU A 164 7.48 -1.00 9.15
C LEU A 164 6.38 -1.25 10.20
N ASN A 165 6.18 -0.31 11.13
CA ASN A 165 5.11 -0.42 12.13
C ASN A 165 3.72 -0.32 11.47
N GLN A 166 3.57 0.61 10.52
CA GLN A 166 2.34 0.75 9.73
C GLN A 166 2.10 -0.47 8.84
N GLN A 167 3.17 -1.03 8.26
CA GLN A 167 3.12 -2.27 7.50
C GLN A 167 2.65 -3.42 8.38
N ALA A 168 3.25 -3.66 9.55
CA ALA A 168 2.85 -4.73 10.48
C ALA A 168 1.37 -4.67 10.88
N LYS A 169 0.84 -3.47 11.17
CA LYS A 169 -0.59 -3.26 11.44
C LYS A 169 -1.46 -3.62 10.23
N SER A 170 -1.01 -3.27 9.03
CA SER A 170 -1.71 -3.56 7.78
C SER A 170 -1.71 -5.05 7.48
N VAL A 171 -0.57 -5.73 7.65
CA VAL A 171 -0.42 -7.19 7.50
C VAL A 171 -1.37 -7.94 8.42
N TYR A 172 -1.39 -7.59 9.70
CA TYR A 172 -2.27 -8.24 10.67
C TYR A 172 -3.75 -8.13 10.27
N LYS A 173 -4.20 -6.90 9.99
CA LYS A 173 -5.58 -6.63 9.57
C LYS A 173 -5.94 -7.38 8.29
N ALA A 174 -5.04 -7.41 7.31
CA ALA A 174 -5.23 -8.10 6.05
C ALA A 174 -5.38 -9.62 6.26
N LEU A 175 -4.42 -10.26 6.95
CA LEU A 175 -4.41 -11.71 7.14
C LEU A 175 -5.64 -12.19 7.91
N VAL A 176 -5.99 -11.53 9.02
CA VAL A 176 -7.18 -11.86 9.81
C VAL A 176 -8.44 -11.77 8.95
N ARG A 177 -8.55 -10.69 8.16
CA ARG A 177 -9.72 -10.47 7.29
C ARG A 177 -9.82 -11.50 6.17
N ILE A 178 -8.71 -11.87 5.54
CA ILE A 178 -8.69 -12.85 4.45
C ILE A 178 -9.12 -14.22 4.96
N PHE A 179 -8.51 -14.71 6.04
CA PHE A 179 -8.91 -15.98 6.63
C PHE A 179 -10.37 -15.97 7.07
N GLY A 180 -10.83 -14.89 7.72
CA GLY A 180 -12.22 -14.76 8.14
C GLY A 180 -13.21 -14.78 6.99
N ASN A 181 -12.93 -14.03 5.91
CA ASN A 181 -13.79 -13.97 4.73
C ASN A 181 -13.86 -15.31 3.98
N GLU A 182 -12.72 -15.98 3.80
CA GLU A 182 -12.70 -17.27 3.10
C GLU A 182 -13.42 -18.36 3.90
N LEU A 183 -13.22 -18.40 5.23
CA LEU A 183 -13.96 -19.31 6.11
C LEU A 183 -15.47 -19.06 6.05
N LYS A 184 -15.89 -17.78 6.00
CA LYS A 184 -17.31 -17.42 5.87
C LYS A 184 -17.86 -17.90 4.53
N ARG A 185 -17.20 -17.57 3.41
CA ARG A 185 -17.62 -17.99 2.06
C ARG A 185 -17.73 -19.51 1.97
N LYS A 186 -16.70 -20.24 2.42
CA LYS A 186 -16.70 -21.71 2.34
C LYS A 186 -17.80 -22.33 3.18
N ARG A 187 -18.09 -21.76 4.35
CA ARG A 187 -19.20 -22.19 5.21
C ARG A 187 -20.54 -22.05 4.51
N GLU A 188 -20.77 -20.90 3.86
CA GLU A 188 -21.99 -20.65 3.07
C GLU A 188 -22.10 -21.64 1.90
N GLU A 189 -21.02 -21.90 1.17
CA GLU A 189 -20.99 -22.91 0.10
C GLU A 189 -21.33 -24.33 0.58
N VAL A 190 -20.76 -24.75 1.71
CA VAL A 190 -21.01 -26.09 2.28
C VAL A 190 -22.44 -26.17 2.81
N TRP A 191 -22.93 -25.14 3.51
CA TRP A 191 -24.30 -25.09 4.02
C TRP A 191 -25.37 -25.15 2.92
N ILE A 192 -25.18 -24.43 1.81
CA ILE A 192 -26.10 -24.47 0.67
C ILE A 192 -26.22 -25.90 0.14
N LYS A 193 -25.11 -26.63 0.01
CA LYS A 193 -25.13 -28.03 -0.44
C LYS A 193 -25.90 -28.96 0.50
N PHE A 194 -25.86 -28.73 1.82
CA PHE A 194 -26.67 -29.48 2.78
C PHE A 194 -28.16 -29.12 2.75
N SER A 195 -28.52 -27.97 2.17
CA SER A 195 -29.89 -27.49 2.09
C SER A 195 -30.61 -27.98 0.83
N ASP A 196 -29.85 -28.34 -0.20
CA ASP A 196 -30.33 -28.84 -1.50
C ASP A 196 -30.48 -30.38 -1.53
N ASP A 197 -29.99 -31.08 -0.49
CA ASP A 197 -30.13 -32.54 -0.25
C ASP A 197 -31.27 -32.85 0.74
#